data_AF-A0AAW4V653-F1
#
_entry.id   AF-A0AAW4V653-F1
#
_cell.length_a   1.000
_cell.length_b   1.000
_cell.length_c   1.000
_cell.angle_alpha   90.00
_cell.angle_beta   90.00
_cell.angle_gamma   90.00
#
_symmetry.space_group_name_H-M   'P 1'
#
loop_
_entity.id
_entity.type
_entity.pdbx_description
1 polymer ?
#
loop_
_entity_poly.entity_id
_entity_poly.type
_entity_poly.pdbx_seq_one_letter_code
_entity_poly.pdbx_strand_id
1 'polypeptide(L)'
;MFEGRMAGNAQPRTRMENSGLSVSCSLSEDSKRNEGLEIVMTHNCLLDAIRNGDLICLGGGGPVGEEQWTALKACHDRQSGLWGLRCGNKITVIPQYREVFDICANRAAVRFKDGRTGVVDKSGVLMVVTGCCRRLRFLKGELLSVAKEDGSDCYTDLKTNRTYQERPVVFS
;
A
#
# COMPACT_ATOMS: atom_id res chain seq x y z
N MET A 1 -30.45 71.82 -11.04
CA MET A 1 -31.47 71.58 -10.00
C MET A 1 -32.81 71.44 -10.68
N PHE A 2 -33.35 70.23 -10.75
CA PHE A 2 -34.78 69.99 -10.95
C PHE A 2 -35.12 68.69 -10.21
N GLU A 3 -36.02 68.83 -9.23
CA GLU A 3 -36.60 67.80 -8.38
C GLU A 3 -37.81 67.21 -9.11
N GLY A 4 -37.72 65.95 -9.54
CA GLY A 4 -38.84 65.20 -10.10
C GLY A 4 -39.40 64.24 -9.07
N ARG A 5 -40.59 64.53 -8.54
CA ARG A 5 -41.38 63.61 -7.72
C ARG A 5 -42.24 62.75 -8.62
N MET A 6 -42.17 61.43 -8.48
CA MET A 6 -43.31 60.56 -8.74
C MET A 6 -43.43 59.52 -7.63
N ALA A 7 -44.59 59.52 -6.99
CA ALA A 7 -45.04 58.50 -6.08
C ALA A 7 -45.59 57.31 -6.89
N GLY A 8 -45.34 56.10 -6.40
CA GLY A 8 -45.88 54.86 -6.94
C GLY A 8 -45.69 53.73 -5.95
N ASN A 9 -46.64 53.60 -5.04
CA ASN A 9 -46.67 52.58 -3.99
C ASN A 9 -46.98 51.21 -4.60
N ALA A 10 -46.07 50.25 -4.44
CA ALA A 10 -46.42 48.83 -4.37
C ALA A 10 -45.34 48.09 -3.55
N GLN A 11 -45.66 47.77 -2.30
CA GLN A 11 -44.96 46.74 -1.53
C GLN A 11 -45.56 45.39 -1.94
N PRO A 12 -44.71 44.39 -2.24
CA PRO A 12 -44.59 43.30 -1.28
C PRO A 12 -43.19 43.25 -0.68
N ARG A 13 -43.20 43.04 0.63
CA ARG A 13 -42.06 42.83 1.50
C ARG A 13 -41.16 41.68 1.02
N THR A 14 -39.86 41.99 0.97
CA THR A 14 -38.75 41.27 1.63
C THR A 14 -38.89 39.75 1.71
N ARG A 15 -37.96 38.96 1.12
CA ARG A 15 -36.56 38.90 1.54
C ARG A 15 -35.68 38.21 0.47
N MET A 16 -34.64 38.95 0.07
CA MET A 16 -33.27 38.57 -0.34
C MET A 16 -32.90 37.08 -0.09
N GLU A 17 -32.18 36.37 -0.94
CA GLU A 17 -30.84 36.69 -1.45
C GLU A 17 -30.53 36.02 -2.82
N ASN A 18 -29.81 36.79 -3.63
CA ASN A 18 -28.92 36.41 -4.73
C ASN A 18 -29.45 35.63 -5.94
N SER A 19 -29.76 36.44 -6.96
CA SER A 19 -29.27 36.31 -8.33
C SER A 19 -27.90 35.63 -8.46
N GLY A 20 -27.87 34.60 -9.31
CA GLY A 20 -26.64 34.06 -9.88
C GLY A 20 -27.01 32.94 -10.83
N LEU A 21 -27.12 33.28 -12.12
CA LEU A 21 -27.30 32.34 -13.23
C LEU A 21 -26.21 31.25 -13.13
N SER A 22 -26.56 30.04 -12.72
CA SER A 22 -25.64 28.91 -12.75
C SER A 22 -25.77 28.19 -14.09
N VAL A 23 -24.76 28.36 -14.93
CA VAL A 23 -24.48 27.47 -16.04
C VAL A 23 -24.08 26.12 -15.43
N SER A 24 -24.93 25.12 -15.62
CA SER A 24 -24.67 23.74 -15.20
C SER A 24 -23.70 23.07 -16.16
N CYS A 25 -22.46 22.84 -15.71
CA CYS A 25 -21.53 21.86 -16.28
C CYS A 25 -20.56 21.38 -15.19
N SER A 26 -20.76 20.16 -14.68
CA SER A 26 -19.67 19.28 -14.22
C SER A 26 -20.19 17.84 -14.15
N LEU A 27 -19.75 17.02 -15.10
CA LEU A 27 -18.62 16.10 -14.94
C LEU A 27 -19.07 14.81 -14.22
N SER A 28 -19.78 13.94 -14.94
CA SER A 28 -19.90 12.53 -14.57
C SER A 28 -18.78 11.76 -15.28
N GLU A 29 -17.59 11.75 -14.69
CA GLU A 29 -16.54 10.83 -15.10
C GLU A 29 -16.81 9.45 -14.48
N ASP A 30 -17.60 8.68 -15.22
CA ASP A 30 -17.52 7.23 -15.23
C ASP A 30 -16.34 6.84 -16.13
N SER A 31 -15.21 6.53 -15.50
CA SER A 31 -14.12 5.68 -15.99
C SER A 31 -12.86 6.09 -15.23
N LYS A 32 -12.43 5.27 -14.27
CA LYS A 32 -11.14 5.42 -13.59
C LYS A 32 -10.03 4.97 -14.53
N ARG A 33 -9.84 5.75 -15.60
CA ARG A 33 -8.71 5.68 -16.52
C ARG A 33 -7.46 6.07 -15.76
N ASN A 34 -6.46 5.21 -15.86
CA ASN A 34 -5.12 5.39 -15.33
C ASN A 34 -4.54 6.71 -15.90
N GLU A 35 -4.56 7.79 -15.11
CA GLU A 35 -3.88 9.04 -15.47
C GLU A 35 -2.37 8.79 -15.41
N GLY A 36 -1.82 8.37 -16.54
CA GLY A 36 -0.38 8.32 -16.75
C GLY A 36 0.15 9.75 -16.63
N LEU A 37 0.98 9.98 -15.62
CA LEU A 37 1.66 11.26 -15.39
C LEU A 37 2.50 11.61 -16.63
N GLU A 38 2.21 12.73 -17.29
CA GLU A 38 3.04 13.28 -18.36
C GLU A 38 4.21 14.08 -17.76
N ILE A 39 5.43 13.83 -18.23
CA ILE A 39 6.62 14.59 -17.81
C ILE A 39 7.00 15.54 -18.96
N VAL A 40 6.88 16.84 -18.72
CA VAL A 40 7.32 17.88 -19.67
C VAL A 40 8.77 18.26 -19.38
N MET A 41 9.65 18.13 -20.37
CA MET A 41 11.06 18.51 -20.27
C MET A 41 11.58 19.16 -21.56
N THR A 42 12.73 19.84 -21.48
CA THR A 42 13.37 20.46 -22.66
C THR A 42 14.03 19.41 -23.55
N HIS A 43 14.24 19.75 -24.83
CA HIS A 43 14.85 18.84 -25.80
C HIS A 43 16.24 18.34 -25.39
N ASN A 44 17.08 19.22 -24.84
CA ASN A 44 18.42 18.86 -24.37
C ASN A 44 18.34 17.92 -23.16
N CYS A 45 17.42 18.19 -22.22
CA CYS A 45 17.18 17.31 -21.08
C CYS A 45 16.69 15.92 -21.51
N LEU A 46 15.87 15.83 -22.56
CA LEU A 46 15.43 14.56 -23.13
C LEU A 46 16.59 13.79 -23.77
N LEU A 47 17.44 14.47 -24.53
CA LEU A 47 18.60 13.83 -25.18
C LEU A 47 19.61 13.32 -24.15
N ASP A 48 19.88 14.11 -23.10
CA ASP A 48 20.73 13.66 -22.00
C ASP A 48 20.10 12.47 -21.27
N ALA A 49 18.79 12.49 -21.00
CA ALA A 49 18.10 11.37 -20.37
C ALA A 49 18.14 10.09 -21.23
N ILE A 50 18.03 10.21 -22.56
CA ILE A 50 18.13 9.08 -23.50
C ILE A 50 19.57 8.55 -23.53
N ARG A 51 20.56 9.44 -23.58
CA ARG A 51 21.98 9.07 -23.65
C ARG A 51 22.48 8.42 -22.36
N ASN A 52 21.97 8.87 -21.21
CA ASN A 52 22.38 8.41 -19.89
C ASN A 52 21.49 7.29 -19.33
N GLY A 53 20.35 7.00 -19.97
CA GLY A 53 19.42 5.94 -19.53
C GLY A 53 18.49 6.32 -18.37
N ASP A 54 18.37 7.62 -18.06
CA ASP A 54 17.72 8.15 -16.85
C ASP A 54 16.22 8.39 -17.00
N LEU A 55 15.59 8.00 -18.12
CA LEU A 55 14.16 8.27 -18.37
C LEU A 55 13.24 7.60 -17.32
N ILE A 56 13.71 6.55 -16.64
CA ILE A 56 12.96 5.83 -15.60
C ILE A 56 13.13 6.47 -14.21
N CYS A 57 14.06 7.42 -14.07
CA CYS A 57 14.45 8.02 -12.79
C CYS A 57 13.69 9.30 -12.41
N LEU A 58 12.98 9.92 -13.36
CA LEU A 58 12.32 11.22 -13.16
C LEU A 58 10.98 11.14 -12.41
N GLY A 59 10.48 9.94 -12.13
CA GLY A 59 9.41 9.65 -11.20
C GLY A 59 9.91 8.89 -9.96
N GLY A 60 10.89 9.45 -9.24
CA GLY A 60 11.30 8.94 -7.93
C GLY A 60 11.62 7.44 -7.89
N GLY A 61 12.64 7.00 -8.62
CA GLY A 61 13.11 5.61 -8.57
C GLY A 61 14.49 5.51 -9.20
N GLY A 62 15.45 4.96 -8.47
CA GLY A 62 16.79 4.71 -8.98
C GLY A 62 16.82 3.73 -10.18
N PRO A 63 18.03 3.47 -10.72
CA PRO A 63 18.23 2.94 -12.06
C PRO A 63 17.55 1.57 -12.24
N VAL A 64 16.75 1.47 -13.30
CA VAL A 64 16.32 0.20 -13.86
C VAL A 64 17.46 -0.33 -14.72
N GLY A 65 18.31 -1.11 -14.06
CA GLY A 65 19.33 -1.94 -14.66
C GLY A 65 19.34 -3.24 -13.88
N GLU A 66 18.81 -4.29 -14.51
CA GLU A 66 18.57 -5.62 -13.96
C GLU A 66 17.36 -5.66 -13.01
N GLU A 67 16.55 -6.73 -13.09
CA GLU A 67 15.74 -7.13 -11.94
C GLU A 67 16.72 -7.43 -10.80
N GLN A 68 17.26 -6.40 -10.13
CA GLN A 68 17.75 -6.55 -8.79
C GLN A 68 16.57 -7.16 -8.05
N TRP A 69 16.72 -8.39 -7.57
CA TRP A 69 15.70 -9.07 -6.79
C TRP A 69 15.43 -8.21 -5.57
N THR A 70 14.51 -7.26 -5.72
CA THR A 70 14.27 -6.27 -4.69
C THR A 70 13.67 -7.03 -3.53
N ALA A 71 14.38 -7.02 -2.40
CA ALA A 71 13.97 -7.81 -1.25
C ALA A 71 12.54 -7.42 -0.84
N LEU A 72 11.73 -8.43 -0.50
CA LEU A 72 10.40 -8.22 0.03
C LEU A 72 10.51 -7.35 1.29
N LYS A 73 9.66 -6.34 1.41
CA LYS A 73 9.61 -5.44 2.57
C LYS A 73 8.17 -5.22 3.01
N ALA A 74 7.99 -5.01 4.31
CA ALA A 74 6.72 -4.56 4.86
C ALA A 74 6.51 -3.08 4.49
N CYS A 75 5.27 -2.70 4.22
CA CYS A 75 4.87 -1.30 4.11
C CYS A 75 3.73 -1.03 5.08
N HIS A 76 3.86 0.02 5.89
CA HIS A 76 2.82 0.44 6.83
C HIS A 76 1.99 1.55 6.19
N ASP A 77 0.68 1.33 6.11
CA ASP A 77 -0.25 2.37 5.74
C ASP A 77 -0.74 3.11 6.99
N ARG A 78 -0.41 4.40 7.07
CA ARG A 78 -0.77 5.23 8.22
C ARG A 78 -2.26 5.53 8.29
N GLN A 79 -2.99 5.50 7.18
CA GLN A 79 -4.41 5.80 7.17
C GLN A 79 -5.22 4.65 7.77
N SER A 80 -4.97 3.42 7.33
CA SER A 80 -5.64 2.23 7.87
C SER A 80 -5.00 1.68 9.14
N GLY A 81 -3.73 2.00 9.42
CA GLY A 81 -2.94 1.37 10.48
C GLY A 81 -2.58 -0.10 10.19
N LEU A 82 -2.74 -0.53 8.93
CA LEU A 82 -2.46 -1.89 8.50
C LEU A 82 -1.14 -1.97 7.73
N TRP A 83 -0.63 -3.19 7.66
CA TRP A 83 0.57 -3.54 6.93
C TRP A 83 0.25 -4.24 5.62
N GLY A 84 0.98 -3.88 4.58
CA GLY A 84 1.05 -4.58 3.30
C GLY A 84 2.46 -5.09 3.02
N LEU A 85 2.68 -5.60 1.82
CA LEU A 85 3.98 -6.05 1.35
C LEU A 85 4.33 -5.36 0.03
N ARG A 86 5.63 -5.11 -0.18
CA ARG A 86 6.14 -4.53 -1.41
C ARG A 86 7.48 -5.16 -1.81
N CYS A 87 7.69 -5.21 -3.12
CA CYS A 87 8.93 -5.61 -3.76
C CYS A 87 9.50 -4.36 -4.43
N GLY A 88 10.53 -3.76 -3.83
CA GLY A 88 11.03 -2.45 -4.24
C GLY A 88 9.96 -1.35 -4.09
N ASN A 89 9.60 -0.73 -5.20
CA ASN A 89 8.57 0.31 -5.27
C ASN A 89 7.16 -0.24 -5.59
N LYS A 90 7.05 -1.53 -5.94
CA LYS A 90 5.79 -2.16 -6.29
C LYS A 90 5.14 -2.76 -5.05
N ILE A 91 3.97 -2.25 -4.67
CA ILE A 91 3.11 -2.89 -3.66
C ILE A 91 2.62 -4.22 -4.24
N THR A 92 2.98 -5.32 -3.59
CA THR A 92 2.57 -6.68 -4.00
C THR A 92 1.33 -7.14 -3.24
N VAL A 93 1.18 -6.68 -2.00
CA VAL A 93 -0.01 -6.92 -1.19
C VAL A 93 -0.47 -5.61 -0.59
N ILE A 94 -1.71 -5.25 -0.86
CA ILE A 94 -2.34 -4.06 -0.28
C ILE A 94 -2.38 -4.17 1.26
N PRO A 95 -2.35 -3.05 2.00
CA PRO A 95 -2.44 -3.06 3.46
C PRO A 95 -3.65 -3.83 3.97
N GLN A 96 -3.41 -4.99 4.58
CA GLN A 96 -4.46 -5.88 5.08
C GLN A 96 -4.05 -6.66 6.33
N TYR A 97 -2.77 -6.68 6.69
CA TYR A 97 -2.27 -7.38 7.86
C TYR A 97 -2.27 -6.44 9.07
N ARG A 98 -2.61 -6.96 10.24
CA ARG A 98 -2.47 -6.21 11.50
C ARG A 98 -1.01 -6.04 11.88
N GLU A 99 -0.17 -7.00 11.51
CA GLU A 99 1.23 -7.03 11.88
C GLU A 99 2.01 -7.85 10.85
N VAL A 100 3.27 -7.47 10.60
CA VAL A 100 4.25 -8.28 9.89
C VAL A 100 5.39 -8.54 10.88
N PHE A 101 5.51 -9.78 11.34
CA PHE A 101 6.45 -10.16 12.39
C PHE A 101 7.89 -10.24 11.89
N ASP A 102 8.06 -10.83 10.71
CA ASP A 102 9.35 -11.14 10.14
C ASP A 102 9.24 -11.34 8.63
N ILE A 103 10.32 -11.10 7.90
CA ILE A 103 10.41 -11.29 6.45
C ILE A 103 11.71 -12.02 6.13
N CYS A 104 11.60 -13.09 5.35
CA CYS A 104 12.75 -13.83 4.86
C CYS A 104 12.56 -14.17 3.39
N ALA A 105 13.53 -13.79 2.55
CA ALA A 105 13.47 -13.93 1.11
C ALA A 105 12.15 -13.38 0.52
N ASN A 106 11.32 -14.24 -0.05
CA ASN A 106 10.02 -13.91 -0.66
C ASN A 106 8.83 -14.34 0.22
N ARG A 107 9.02 -14.44 1.53
CA ARG A 107 7.97 -14.84 2.48
C ARG A 107 7.89 -13.85 3.64
N ALA A 108 6.69 -13.66 4.14
CA ALA A 108 6.41 -12.83 5.30
C ALA A 108 5.60 -13.61 6.32
N ALA A 109 5.98 -13.48 7.59
CA ALA A 109 5.19 -13.98 8.70
C ALA A 109 4.28 -12.85 9.18
N VAL A 110 2.97 -13.07 9.19
CA VAL A 110 1.98 -12.00 9.34
C VAL A 110 0.88 -12.36 10.34
N ARG A 111 0.23 -11.34 10.88
CA ARG A 111 -1.03 -11.43 11.62
C ARG A 111 -2.17 -10.90 10.75
N PHE A 112 -3.17 -11.73 10.50
CA PHE A 112 -4.35 -11.39 9.73
C PHE A 112 -5.34 -10.54 10.56
N LYS A 113 -6.36 -9.96 9.90
CA LYS A 113 -7.40 -9.16 10.56
C LYS A 113 -8.23 -9.94 11.57
N ASP A 114 -8.39 -11.25 11.35
CA ASP A 114 -9.09 -12.15 12.27
C ASP A 114 -8.24 -12.56 13.48
N GLY A 115 -7.00 -12.06 13.58
CA GLY A 115 -6.07 -12.36 14.68
C GLY A 115 -5.24 -13.61 14.47
N ARG A 116 -5.56 -14.46 13.48
CA ARG A 116 -4.74 -15.61 13.13
C ARG A 116 -3.39 -15.15 12.57
N THR A 117 -2.43 -16.05 12.64
CA THR A 117 -1.05 -15.85 12.22
C THR A 117 -0.67 -16.93 11.21
N GLY A 118 0.27 -16.60 10.35
CA GLY A 118 0.76 -17.52 9.35
C GLY A 118 1.88 -16.94 8.50
N VAL A 119 2.31 -17.73 7.53
CA VAL A 119 3.32 -17.34 6.54
C VAL A 119 2.64 -17.16 5.19
N VAL A 120 2.90 -16.04 4.53
CA VAL A 120 2.48 -15.75 3.16
C VAL A 120 3.68 -15.61 2.25
N ASP A 121 3.49 -15.85 0.95
CA ASP A 121 4.48 -15.52 -0.07
C ASP A 121 4.48 -14.03 -0.44
N LYS A 122 5.34 -13.64 -1.39
CA LYS A 122 5.45 -12.26 -1.89
C LYS A 122 4.14 -11.71 -2.47
N SER A 123 3.25 -12.57 -2.95
CA SER A 123 1.96 -12.24 -3.54
C SER A 123 0.82 -12.24 -2.50
N GLY A 124 1.11 -12.63 -1.26
CA GLY A 124 0.12 -12.74 -0.19
C GLY A 124 -0.61 -14.08 -0.14
N VAL A 125 -0.16 -15.09 -0.90
CA VAL A 125 -0.73 -16.44 -0.85
C VAL A 125 -0.27 -17.11 0.44
N LEU A 126 -1.23 -17.65 1.19
CA LEU A 126 -0.99 -18.35 2.45
C LEU A 126 -0.23 -19.67 2.22
N MET A 127 0.89 -19.84 2.91
CA MET A 127 1.74 -21.04 2.87
C MET A 127 1.60 -21.90 4.12
N VAL A 128 1.55 -21.28 5.31
CA VAL A 128 1.49 -21.97 6.61
C VAL A 128 0.53 -21.25 7.53
N VAL A 129 -0.28 -22.01 8.27
CA VAL A 129 -1.19 -21.50 9.30
C VAL A 129 -0.66 -21.90 10.67
N THR A 130 -0.53 -20.94 11.59
CA THR A 130 0.01 -21.18 12.94
C THR A 130 -1.01 -20.93 14.05
N GLY A 131 -2.26 -20.55 13.73
CA GLY A 131 -3.28 -20.21 14.72
C GLY A 131 -3.09 -18.81 15.28
N CYS A 132 -3.40 -18.56 16.55
CA CYS A 132 -3.18 -17.28 17.21
C CYS A 132 -1.88 -17.32 18.00
N CYS A 133 -0.85 -16.62 17.53
CA CYS A 133 0.48 -16.63 18.14
C CYS A 133 0.90 -15.22 18.54
N ARG A 134 1.74 -15.13 19.56
CA ARG A 134 2.33 -13.88 20.00
C ARG A 134 3.38 -13.39 18.99
N ARG A 135 4.22 -14.28 18.47
CA ARG A 135 5.26 -13.93 17.49
C ARG A 135 5.62 -15.08 16.58
N LEU A 136 5.96 -14.76 15.34
CA LEU A 136 6.58 -15.66 14.37
C LEU A 136 7.97 -15.13 13.99
N ARG A 137 8.92 -16.03 13.74
CA ARG A 137 10.26 -15.66 13.25
C ARG A 137 10.84 -16.75 12.36
N PHE A 138 11.43 -16.34 11.24
CA PHE A 138 12.15 -17.25 10.34
C PHE A 138 13.51 -17.60 10.94
N LEU A 139 13.86 -18.88 10.87
CA LEU A 139 15.13 -19.43 11.26
C LEU A 139 15.83 -20.03 10.03
N LYS A 140 17.12 -20.33 10.17
CA LYS A 140 17.88 -21.05 9.14
C LYS A 140 17.26 -22.44 8.90
N GLY A 141 17.42 -22.94 7.67
CA GLY A 141 16.98 -24.30 7.31
C GLY A 141 15.48 -24.44 7.08
N GLU A 142 14.81 -23.40 6.58
CA GLU A 142 13.35 -23.40 6.31
C GLU A 142 12.50 -23.68 7.57
N LEU A 143 12.96 -23.24 8.73
CA LEU A 143 12.27 -23.45 10.01
C LEU A 143 11.63 -22.13 10.48
N LEU A 144 10.44 -22.21 11.06
CA LEU A 144 9.72 -21.08 11.64
C LEU A 144 9.58 -21.30 13.15
N SER A 145 10.12 -20.39 13.97
CA SER A 145 9.78 -20.38 15.40
C SER A 145 8.43 -19.71 15.62
N VAL A 146 7.60 -20.35 16.42
CA VAL A 146 6.25 -19.93 16.76
C VAL A 146 6.18 -19.76 18.27
N ALA A 147 6.11 -18.51 18.73
CA ALA A 147 5.89 -18.19 20.12
C ALA A 147 4.38 -18.05 20.35
N LYS A 148 3.80 -18.99 21.10
CA LYS A 148 2.37 -19.02 21.39
C LYS A 148 2.00 -18.02 22.49
N GLU A 149 0.71 -17.83 22.69
CA GLU A 149 0.18 -16.95 23.73
C GLU A 149 0.34 -17.52 25.14
N ASP A 150 0.38 -18.85 25.29
CA ASP A 150 0.63 -19.54 26.56
C ASP A 150 2.09 -19.46 27.04
N GLY A 151 2.96 -18.79 26.27
CA GLY A 151 4.38 -18.65 26.55
C GLY A 151 5.24 -19.85 26.11
N SER A 152 4.64 -20.90 25.56
CA SER A 152 5.38 -22.00 24.94
C SER A 152 5.85 -21.63 23.54
N ASP A 153 7.02 -22.15 23.19
CA ASP A 153 7.56 -22.05 21.84
C ASP A 153 7.44 -23.40 21.14
N CYS A 154 7.14 -23.38 19.84
CA CYS A 154 7.30 -24.54 18.97
C CYS A 154 7.91 -24.12 17.62
N TYR A 155 8.28 -25.10 16.81
CA TYR A 155 8.97 -24.89 15.54
C TYR A 155 8.20 -25.56 14.42
N THR A 156 7.97 -24.87 13.31
CA THR A 156 7.32 -25.44 12.14
C THR A 156 8.30 -25.49 10.97
N ASP A 157 8.52 -26.67 10.42
CA ASP A 157 9.29 -26.85 9.19
C ASP A 157 8.44 -26.41 8.00
N LEU A 158 8.88 -25.39 7.28
CA LEU A 158 8.15 -24.79 6.17
C LEU A 158 8.13 -25.66 4.92
N LYS A 159 9.00 -26.67 4.79
CA LYS A 159 8.97 -27.63 3.68
C LYS A 159 7.93 -28.71 3.90
N THR A 160 7.88 -29.25 5.12
CA THR A 160 7.01 -30.40 5.45
C THR A 160 5.72 -30.00 6.17
N ASN A 161 5.61 -28.74 6.58
CA ASN A 161 4.55 -28.20 7.43
C ASN A 161 4.36 -28.98 8.75
N ARG A 162 5.44 -29.61 9.26
CA ARG A 162 5.44 -30.35 10.52
C ARG A 162 5.85 -29.43 11.67
N THR A 163 5.20 -29.62 12.82
CA THR A 163 5.49 -28.88 14.04
C THR A 163 6.25 -29.75 15.05
N TYR A 164 7.28 -29.18 15.66
CA TYR A 164 8.16 -29.77 16.66
C TYR A 164 8.11 -28.93 17.94
N GLN A 165 8.11 -29.57 19.11
CA GLN A 165 8.16 -28.87 20.40
C GLN A 165 9.56 -28.35 20.72
N GLU A 166 10.58 -29.13 20.33
CA GLU A 166 11.99 -28.73 20.45
C GLU A 166 12.55 -28.35 19.09
N ARG A 167 13.61 -27.54 19.09
CA ARG A 167 14.24 -27.10 17.86
C ARG A 167 14.89 -28.30 17.16
N PRO A 168 14.46 -28.68 15.94
CA PRO A 168 15.09 -29.78 15.23
C PRO A 168 16.55 -29.44 14.87
N VAL A 169 17.43 -30.40 15.09
CA VAL A 169 18.83 -30.36 14.69
C VAL A 169 18.97 -31.19 13.42
N VAL A 170 19.40 -30.55 12.33
CA VAL A 170 19.72 -31.27 11.09
C VAL A 170 21.20 -31.64 11.17
N PHE A 171 21.49 -32.93 11.27
CA PHE A 171 22.85 -33.43 11.08
C PHE A 171 23.18 -33.36 9.59
N SER A 172 24.32 -32.74 9.26
CA SER A 172 24.86 -32.57 7.91
C SER A 172 25.74 -33.74 7.50
#